data_AF-A0AAW5EHS1-F1
#
_entry.id   AF-A0AAW5EHS1-F1
#
_cell.length_a   1.000
_cell.length_b   1.000
_cell.length_c   1.000
_cell.angle_alpha   90.00
_cell.angle_beta   90.00
_cell.angle_gamma   90.00
#
_symmetry.space_group_name_H-M   'P 1'
#
loop_
_entity.id
_entity.type
_entity.pdbx_description
1 polymer ?
#
loop_
_entity_poly.entity_id
_entity_poly.type
_entity_poly.pdbx_seq_one_letter_code
_entity_poly.pdbx_strand_id
1 'polypeptide(L)'
;MIYCDHCVMPNTRPGINFTKDKEGKNICSACINHKNKENIDYKARFKELEVLCDKYRRMNGKFEYDCAIAVSGGKDSHFQVHI
;
A
#
# COMPACT_ATOMS: atom_id res chain seq x y z
N MET A 1 -16.89 9.75 -21.51
CA MET A 1 -16.06 8.75 -20.80
C MET A 1 -14.66 9.34 -20.69
N ILE A 2 -14.07 9.35 -19.49
CA ILE A 2 -12.77 9.99 -19.23
C ILE A 2 -11.74 8.88 -19.00
N TYR A 3 -10.55 9.04 -19.56
CA TYR A 3 -9.44 8.08 -19.40
C TYR A 3 -8.25 8.76 -18.74
N CYS A 4 -7.47 7.97 -18.01
CA CYS A 4 -6.20 8.43 -17.45
C CYS A 4 -5.17 8.50 -18.57
N ASP A 5 -4.55 9.66 -18.75
CA ASP A 5 -3.55 9.87 -19.80
C ASP A 5 -2.23 9.11 -19.52
N HIS A 6 -2.04 8.57 -18.31
CA HIS A 6 -0.86 7.79 -17.93
C HIS A 6 -1.02 6.27 -18.02
N CYS A 7 -2.25 5.74 -17.85
CA CYS A 7 -2.46 4.29 -17.75
C CYS A 7 -3.70 3.79 -18.48
N VAL A 8 -4.40 4.66 -19.21
CA VAL A 8 -5.58 4.33 -20.02
C VAL A 8 -6.75 3.77 -19.18
N MET A 9 -6.70 3.90 -17.85
CA MET A 9 -7.79 3.46 -16.96
C MET A 9 -9.02 4.36 -17.16
N PRO A 10 -10.22 3.81 -17.37
CA PRO A 10 -11.44 4.60 -17.51
C PRO A 10 -12.01 5.06 -16.17
N ASN A 11 -12.82 6.12 -16.20
CA ASN A 11 -13.59 6.61 -15.06
C ASN A 11 -14.79 5.74 -14.66
N THR A 12 -15.06 4.64 -15.37
CA THR A 12 -16.10 3.67 -15.03
C THR A 12 -15.63 2.65 -13.99
N ARG A 13 -14.34 2.60 -13.66
CA ARG A 13 -13.83 1.71 -12.61
C ARG A 13 -14.38 2.16 -11.24
N PRO A 14 -15.06 1.29 -10.48
CA PRO A 14 -15.57 1.66 -9.16
C PRO A 14 -14.46 2.15 -8.21
N GLY A 15 -14.73 3.23 -7.47
CA GLY A 15 -13.83 3.77 -6.46
C GLY A 15 -12.59 4.50 -6.98
N ILE A 16 -12.50 4.78 -8.29
CA ILE A 16 -11.41 5.58 -8.85
C ILE A 16 -11.75 7.07 -8.83
N ASN A 17 -10.79 7.89 -8.39
CA ASN A 17 -10.92 9.34 -8.45
C ASN A 17 -10.02 9.88 -9.58
N PHE A 18 -10.51 10.89 -10.28
CA PHE A 18 -9.78 11.58 -11.33
C PHE A 18 -9.52 13.02 -10.93
N THR A 19 -8.30 13.48 -11.17
CA THR A 19 -7.90 14.88 -11.03
C THR A 19 -7.15 15.34 -12.27
N LYS A 20 -6.83 16.63 -12.31
CA LYS A 20 -6.00 17.23 -13.34
C LYS A 20 -4.57 17.34 -12.82
N ASP A 21 -3.59 16.95 -13.63
CA ASP A 21 -2.19 17.22 -13.32
C ASP A 21 -1.84 18.70 -13.59
N LYS A 22 -0.58 19.06 -13.35
CA LYS A 22 -0.08 20.43 -13.58
C LYS A 22 -0.13 20.87 -15.05
N GLU A 23 -0.24 19.91 -15.98
CA GLU A 23 -0.29 20.11 -17.43
C GLU A 23 -1.74 20.06 -17.96
N GLY A 24 -2.73 19.86 -17.10
CA GLY A 24 -4.15 19.77 -17.47
C GLY A 24 -4.59 18.40 -17.99
N LYS A 25 -3.75 17.36 -17.89
CA LYS A 25 -4.07 15.97 -18.24
C LYS A 25 -4.88 15.29 -17.14
N ASN A 26 -5.75 14.37 -17.52
CA ASN A 26 -6.51 13.55 -16.60
C ASN A 26 -5.60 12.48 -15.97
N ILE A 27 -5.47 12.53 -14.66
CA ILE A 27 -4.71 11.54 -13.89
C ILE A 27 -5.61 10.85 -12.88
N CYS A 28 -5.52 9.51 -12.81
CA CYS A 28 -6.28 8.74 -11.84
C CYS A 28 -5.54 8.63 -10.49
N SER A 29 -6.30 8.44 -9.41
CA SER A 29 -5.77 8.30 -8.05
C SER A 29 -4.71 7.22 -7.91
N ALA A 30 -4.80 6.12 -8.67
CA ALA A 30 -3.80 5.06 -8.68
C ALA A 30 -2.45 5.53 -9.24
N CYS A 31 -2.44 6.32 -10.32
CA CYS A 31 -1.21 6.89 -10.89
C CYS A 31 -0.60 7.95 -9.95
N ILE A 32 -1.43 8.74 -9.26
CA ILE A 32 -0.97 9.67 -8.23
C ILE A 32 -0.27 8.90 -7.11
N ASN A 33 -0.91 7.87 -6.57
CA ASN A 33 -0.31 7.05 -5.51
C ASN A 33 0.95 6.34 -5.98
N HIS A 34 1.00 5.88 -7.23
CA HIS A 34 2.21 5.26 -7.78
C HIS A 34 3.39 6.24 -7.80
N LYS A 35 3.20 7.47 -8.30
CA LYS A 35 4.23 8.52 -8.25
C LYS A 35 4.65 8.86 -6.83
N ASN A 36 3.69 8.88 -5.89
CA ASN A 36 4.00 9.18 -4.49
C ASN A 36 4.90 8.12 -3.84
N LYS A 37 4.94 6.87 -4.33
CA LYS A 37 5.80 5.81 -3.78
C LYS A 37 7.28 6.14 -3.84
N GLU A 38 7.71 6.87 -4.87
CA GLU A 38 9.11 7.29 -5.03
C GLU A 38 9.58 8.24 -3.92
N ASN A 39 8.63 8.96 -3.29
CA ASN A 39 8.91 9.90 -2.20
C ASN A 39 8.79 9.25 -0.81
N ILE A 40 8.47 7.95 -0.74
CA ILE A 40 8.31 7.25 0.55
C ILE A 40 9.69 6.79 1.03
N ASP A 41 10.11 7.28 2.20
CA ASP A 41 11.26 6.71 2.91
C ASP A 41 10.85 5.38 3.56
N TYR A 42 11.07 4.29 2.84
CA TYR A 42 10.79 2.93 3.31
C TYR A 42 11.66 2.53 4.51
N LYS A 43 12.87 3.08 4.67
CA LYS A 43 13.72 2.79 5.84
C LYS A 43 13.14 3.41 7.10
N ALA A 44 12.72 4.68 7.03
CA ALA A 44 12.05 5.34 8.14
C ALA A 44 10.74 4.62 8.52
N ARG A 45 9.91 4.27 7.52
CA ARG A 45 8.67 3.51 7.75
C ARG A 45 8.91 2.15 8.39
N PHE A 46 9.96 1.45 7.97
CA PHE A 46 10.32 0.16 8.57
C PHE A 46 10.76 0.32 10.03
N LYS A 47 11.51 1.38 10.35
CA LYS A 47 11.90 1.67 11.73
C LYS A 47 10.70 2.00 12.62
N GLU A 48 9.72 2.73 12.11
CA GLU A 48 8.45 2.97 12.83
C GLU A 48 7.71 1.66 13.12
N LEU A 49 7.67 0.75 12.14
CA LEU A 49 7.08 -0.58 12.31
C LEU A 49 7.83 -1.41 13.35
N GLU A 50 9.17 -1.40 13.33
CA GLU A 50 10.00 -2.10 14.31
C GLU A 50 9.70 -1.64 15.74
N VAL A 51 9.68 -0.31 15.96
CA VAL A 51 9.31 0.28 17.27
C VAL A 51 7.90 -0.11 17.70
N LEU A 52 6.96 -0.24 16.77
CA LEU A 52 5.61 -0.71 17.07
C LEU A 52 5.60 -2.19 17.46
N CYS A 53 6.32 -3.04 16.72
CA CYS A 53 6.43 -4.47 16.98
C CYS A 53 7.11 -4.74 18.33
N ASP A 54 8.16 -4.02 18.68
CA ASP A 54 8.91 -4.21 19.93
C ASP A 54 8.07 -3.97 21.19
N LYS A 55 6.95 -3.25 21.08
CA LYS A 55 5.99 -3.10 22.19
C LYS A 55 5.27 -4.40 22.53
N TYR A 56 5.12 -5.31 21.57
CA TYR A 56 4.27 -6.49 21.70
C TYR A 56 5.01 -7.81 21.45
N ARG A 57 6.18 -7.77 20.82
CA ARG A 57 7.00 -8.94 20.52
C ARG A 57 7.53 -9.58 21.81
N ARG A 58 7.48 -10.90 21.90
CA ARG A 58 7.87 -11.77 23.02
C ARG A 58 7.07 -11.61 24.31
N MET A 59 5.90 -10.97 24.26
CA MET A 59 5.02 -10.90 25.44
C MET A 59 4.55 -12.29 25.92
N ASN A 60 4.46 -13.26 25.01
CA ASN A 60 4.04 -14.64 25.33
C ASN A 60 5.20 -15.55 25.79
N GLY A 61 6.45 -15.08 25.75
CA GLY A 61 7.64 -15.85 26.10
C GLY A 61 8.61 -16.04 24.92
N LYS A 62 9.84 -16.47 25.22
CA LYS A 62 10.95 -16.52 24.25
C LYS A 62 10.74 -17.53 23.11
N PHE A 63 9.98 -18.59 23.35
CA PHE A 63 9.79 -19.71 22.42
C PHE A 63 8.36 -19.79 21.86
N GLU A 64 7.53 -18.79 22.16
CA GLU A 64 6.14 -18.72 21.72
C GLU A 64 5.98 -17.84 20.49
N TYR A 65 4.90 -18.03 19.75
CA TYR A 65 4.56 -17.17 18.62
C TYR A 65 3.97 -15.84 19.09
N ASP A 66 4.40 -14.75 18.44
CA ASP A 66 3.95 -13.39 18.77
C ASP A 66 2.72 -12.94 17.98
N CYS A 67 2.51 -13.49 16.78
CA CYS A 67 1.36 -13.15 15.95
C CYS A 67 0.89 -14.35 15.11
N ALA A 68 -0.41 -14.32 14.77
CA ALA A 68 -1.01 -15.18 13.77
C ALA A 68 -1.49 -14.30 12.61
N ILE A 69 -1.18 -14.70 11.37
CA ILE A 69 -1.59 -13.99 10.17
C ILE A 69 -2.63 -14.84 9.44
N ALA A 70 -3.87 -14.36 9.37
CA ALA A 70 -4.93 -15.03 8.62
C ALA A 70 -4.76 -14.74 7.11
N VAL A 71 -4.53 -15.79 6.33
CA VAL A 71 -4.37 -15.70 4.87
C VAL A 71 -5.62 -16.19 4.18
N SER A 72 -6.22 -15.32 3.35
CA SER A 72 -7.51 -15.57 2.70
C SER A 72 -7.43 -16.19 1.31
N GLY A 73 -6.24 -16.41 0.76
CA GLY A 73 -6.10 -16.74 -0.68
C GLY A 73 -5.92 -15.52 -1.58
N GLY A 74 -6.24 -14.31 -1.07
CA GLY A 74 -6.13 -13.07 -1.83
C GLY A 74 -4.69 -12.61 -2.03
N LYS A 75 -4.46 -11.83 -3.09
CA LYS A 75 -3.15 -11.25 -3.41
C LYS A 75 -2.55 -10.45 -2.25
N ASP A 76 -3.38 -9.71 -1.51
CA ASP A 76 -2.91 -8.78 -0.48
C ASP A 76 -2.48 -9.56 0.78
N SER A 77 -3.26 -10.57 1.17
CA SER A 77 -2.91 -11.45 2.29
C SER A 77 -1.74 -12.37 1.97
N HIS A 78 -1.58 -12.79 0.71
CA HIS A 78 -0.39 -13.51 0.26
C HIS A 78 0.86 -12.62 0.26
N PHE A 79 0.74 -11.37 -0.18
CA PHE A 79 1.87 -10.45 -0.18
C PHE A 79 2.37 -10.15 1.23
N GLN A 80 1.46 -10.06 2.22
CA GLN A 80 1.82 -9.82 3.62
C GLN A 80 2.72 -10.91 4.23
N VAL A 81 2.59 -12.18 3.80
CA VAL A 81 3.42 -13.29 4.31
C VAL A 81 4.65 -13.60 3.44
N HIS A 82 4.74 -12.99 2.27
CA HIS A 82 5.87 -13.19 1.34
C HIS A 82 7.07 -12.29 1.67
N ILE A 83 6.81 -11.06 2.11
CA ILE A 83 7.82 -10.09 2.57
C ILE A 83 8.40 -10.53 3.91
#